data_AF-A0A2V2F0F8-F1
#
_entry.id   AF-A0A2V2F0F8-F1
#
_cell.length_a   1.000
_cell.length_b   1.000
_cell.length_c   1.000
_cell.angle_alpha   90.00
_cell.angle_beta   90.00
_cell.angle_gamma   90.00
#
_symmetry.space_group_name_H-M   'P 1'
#
loop_
_entity.id
_entity.type
_entity.pdbx_description
1 polymer ?
#
loop_
_entity_poly.entity_id
_entity_poly.type
_entity_poly.pdbx_seq_one_letter_code
_entity_poly.pdbx_strand_id
1 'polypeptide(L)'
;MIHSLAGGVLADGEIYTFAKVRTGEAAMWYLVPELVFVKEGDRVLVPEGHLTREGVVEKLERCTRQTAPVPVSRAKEIVGLAQNS
;
A
#
# COMPACT_ATOMS: atom_id res chain seq x y z
N MET A 1 6.80 -15.36 -18.46
CA MET A 1 7.01 -13.95 -18.86
C MET A 1 7.10 -13.15 -17.57
N ILE A 2 8.31 -12.74 -17.17
CA ILE A 2 8.53 -11.90 -15.99
C ILE A 2 8.86 -10.50 -16.52
N HIS A 3 8.11 -9.51 -16.09
CA HIS A 3 8.52 -8.12 -16.20
C HIS A 3 8.53 -7.53 -14.79
N SER A 4 9.75 -7.32 -14.28
CA SER A 4 10.01 -6.44 -13.14
C SER A 4 9.66 -5.01 -13.53
N LEU A 5 8.84 -4.34 -12.71
CA LEU A 5 8.63 -2.89 -12.78
C LEU A 5 8.73 -2.33 -11.36
N ALA A 6 9.96 -2.26 -10.87
CA ALA A 6 10.33 -1.31 -9.82
C ALA A 6 10.48 0.07 -10.47
N GLY A 7 9.80 1.08 -9.92
CA GLY A 7 10.03 2.49 -10.24
C GLY A 7 8.82 3.20 -10.87
N GLY A 8 8.23 4.11 -10.09
CA GLY A 8 7.45 5.26 -10.55
C GLY A 8 6.14 4.97 -11.28
N VAL A 9 5.01 5.11 -10.60
CA VAL A 9 3.70 5.14 -11.28
C VAL A 9 3.40 6.59 -11.67
N LEU A 10 3.55 6.88 -12.97
CA LEU A 10 2.85 7.99 -13.62
C LEU A 10 1.37 7.61 -13.69
N ALA A 11 0.52 8.47 -13.12
CA ALA A 11 -0.93 8.36 -13.13
C ALA A 11 -1.47 8.64 -14.54
N ASP A 12 -1.64 7.60 -15.34
CA ASP A 12 -2.43 7.65 -16.57
C ASP A 12 -3.29 6.38 -16.62
N GLY A 13 -4.58 6.54 -16.38
CA GLY A 13 -5.55 5.46 -16.14
C GLY A 13 -5.72 5.17 -14.64
N GLU A 14 -6.96 4.86 -14.22
CA GLU A 14 -7.37 4.57 -12.82
C GLU A 14 -6.69 3.31 -12.24
N ILE A 15 -5.35 3.28 -12.21
CA ILE A 15 -4.52 2.20 -11.69
C ILE A 15 -4.12 2.58 -10.27
N TYR A 16 -4.68 1.85 -9.31
CA TYR A 16 -4.38 1.98 -7.90
C TYR A 16 -3.23 1.05 -7.53
N THR A 17 -2.38 1.50 -6.61
CA THR A 17 -1.39 0.64 -5.98
C THR A 17 -1.89 0.29 -4.59
N PHE A 18 -2.11 -0.99 -4.32
CA PHE A 18 -2.46 -1.51 -3.01
C PHE A 18 -1.26 -2.19 -2.37
N ALA A 19 -1.11 -2.01 -1.06
CA ALA A 19 -0.12 -2.67 -0.25
C ALA A 19 -0.82 -3.55 0.78
N LYS A 20 -0.44 -4.83 0.84
CA LYS A 20 -0.80 -5.70 1.95
C LYS A 20 0.19 -5.46 3.08
N VAL A 21 -0.28 -4.88 4.18
CA VAL A 21 0.57 -4.50 5.31
C VAL A 21 0.24 -5.40 6.50
N ARG A 22 1.28 -6.05 7.04
CA ARG A 22 1.22 -6.82 8.29
C ARG A 22 1.41 -5.89 9.48
N THR A 23 0.43 -5.85 10.37
CA THR A 23 0.48 -5.15 11.65
C THR A 23 0.22 -6.15 12.77
N GLY A 24 1.25 -6.44 13.58
CA GLY A 24 1.16 -7.51 14.58
C GLY A 24 0.81 -8.85 13.92
N GLU A 25 -0.31 -9.45 14.32
CA GLU A 25 -0.76 -10.77 13.82
C GLU A 25 -1.60 -10.70 12.54
N ALA A 26 -2.16 -9.54 12.18
CA ALA A 26 -3.09 -9.41 11.05
C ALA A 26 -2.46 -8.65 9.87
N ALA A 27 -2.84 -9.03 8.64
CA ALA A 27 -2.50 -8.27 7.44
C ALA A 27 -3.75 -7.73 6.76
N MET A 28 -3.69 -6.46 6.36
CA MET A 28 -4.78 -5.76 5.69
C MET A 28 -4.29 -5.05 4.44
N TRP A 29 -5.20 -4.81 3.50
CA TRP A 29 -4.92 -4.07 2.28
C TRP A 29 -5.13 -2.57 2.50
N TYR A 30 -4.14 -1.79 2.12
CA TYR A 30 -4.15 -0.33 2.15
C TYR A 30 -3.88 0.22 0.77
N LEU A 31 -4.45 1.38 0.46
CA LEU A 31 -4.12 2.13 -0.72
C LEU A 31 -2.79 2.88 -0.48
N VAL A 32 -1.90 2.83 -1.47
CA VAL A 32 -0.67 3.62 -1.48
C VAL A 32 -0.99 4.98 -2.12
N PRO A 33 -0.84 6.10 -1.39
CA PRO A 33 -1.03 7.43 -1.96
C PRO A 33 -0.06 7.68 -3.13
N GLU A 34 -0.46 8.48 -4.12
CA GLU A 34 0.33 8.73 -5.33
C GLU A 34 1.74 9.28 -5.06
N LEU A 35 1.90 10.05 -3.97
CA LEU A 35 3.17 10.66 -3.57
C LEU A 35 4.03 9.77 -2.65
N VAL A 36 3.56 8.57 -2.34
CA VAL A 36 4.24 7.64 -1.44
C VAL A 36 4.82 6.47 -2.25
N PHE A 37 6.13 6.30 -2.17
CA PHE A 37 6.82 5.17 -2.79
C PHE A 37 7.17 4.14 -1.72
N VAL A 38 6.62 2.95 -1.86
CA VAL A 38 6.87 1.80 -0.98
C VAL A 38 7.29 0.59 -1.82
N LYS A 39 8.09 -0.29 -1.22
CA LYS A 39 8.38 -1.63 -1.72
C LYS A 39 8.03 -2.69 -0.67
N GLU A 40 7.96 -3.95 -1.11
CA GLU A 40 7.84 -5.08 -0.19
C GLU A 40 9.02 -5.11 0.79
N GLY A 41 8.72 -5.34 2.06
CA GLY A 41 9.65 -5.27 3.18
C GLY A 41 9.77 -3.89 3.84
N ASP A 42 9.26 -2.82 3.22
CA ASP A 42 9.28 -1.50 3.85
C ASP A 42 8.40 -1.45 5.10
N ARG A 43 8.83 -0.65 6.07
CA ARG A 43 8.06 -0.30 7.26
C ARG A 43 7.25 0.96 6.97
N VAL A 44 5.95 0.89 7.22
CA VAL A 44 4.98 1.94 6.92
C VAL A 44 4.09 2.20 8.12
N LEU A 45 3.55 3.40 8.21
CA LEU A 45 2.53 3.78 9.18
C LEU A 45 1.15 3.62 8.54
N VAL A 46 0.27 2.86 9.20
CA VAL A 46 -1.10 2.64 8.76
C VAL A 46 -2.12 3.03 9.84
N PRO A 47 -3.33 3.47 9.45
CA PRO A 47 -4.36 3.87 10.40
C PRO A 47 -5.04 2.67 11.07
N GLU A 48 -5.02 2.66 12.41
CA GLU A 48 -5.71 1.70 13.27
C GLU A 48 -6.62 2.43 14.26
N GLY A 49 -7.92 2.46 13.96
CA GLY A 49 -8.88 3.28 14.71
C GLY A 49 -8.52 4.77 14.64
N HIS A 50 -8.23 5.37 15.79
CA HIS A 50 -7.81 6.77 15.92
C HIS A 50 -6.29 6.94 16.04
N LEU A 51 -5.52 5.85 15.93
CA LEU A 51 -4.07 5.83 16.07
C LEU A 51 -3.41 5.42 14.75
N THR A 52 -2.10 5.58 14.70
CA THR A 52 -1.24 5.01 13.66
C THR A 52 -0.44 3.85 14.23
N ARG A 53 -0.31 2.77 13.47
CA ARG A 53 0.51 1.60 13.81
C ARG A 53 1.55 1.35 12.73
N GLU A 54 2.76 0.99 13.14
CA GLU A 54 3.80 0.51 12.22
C GLU A 54 3.45 -0.89 11.73
N GLY A 55 3.62 -1.12 10.44
CA GLY A 55 3.50 -2.43 9.81
C GLY A 55 4.51 -2.61 8.69
N VAL A 56 4.63 -3.85 8.22
CA VAL A 56 5.54 -4.22 7.14
C VAL A 56 4.74 -4.54 5.88
N VAL A 57 5.16 -3.98 4.74
CA VAL A 57 4.58 -4.30 3.44
C VAL A 57 4.95 -5.73 3.05
N GLU A 58 3.98 -6.63 3.02
CA GLU A 58 4.17 -8.03 2.59
C GLU A 58 4.01 -8.21 1.08
N LYS A 59 3.15 -7.40 0.45
CA LYS A 59 2.84 -7.53 -0.98
C LYS A 59 2.40 -6.20 -1.57
N LEU A 60 2.77 -5.94 -2.83
CA LEU A 60 2.21 -4.85 -3.63
C LEU A 60 1.37 -5.37 -4.80
N GLU A 61 0.31 -4.63 -5.13
CA GLU A 61 -0.59 -4.98 -6.22
C GLU A 61 -1.06 -3.73 -6.97
N ARG A 62 -0.79 -3.69 -8.28
CA ARG A 62 -1.29 -2.64 -9.18
C ARG A 62 -2.54 -3.15 -9.86
N CYS A 63 -3.66 -2.47 -9.65
CA CYS A 63 -4.97 -2.94 -10.08
C CYS A 63 -5.86 -1.78 -10.52
N THR A 64 -6.86 -2.08 -11.32
CA THR A 64 -7.93 -1.12 -11.61
C THR A 64 -8.97 -1.18 -10.49
N ARG A 65 -9.94 -0.27 -10.49
CA ARG A 65 -11.07 -0.32 -9.54
C ARG A 65 -11.81 -1.67 -9.59
N GLN A 66 -11.86 -2.34 -10.74
CA GLN A 66 -12.58 -3.60 -10.93
C GLN A 66 -11.84 -4.81 -10.33
N THR A 67 -10.51 -4.76 -10.30
CA THR A 67 -9.66 -5.84 -9.81
C THR A 67 -9.03 -5.54 -8.45
N ALA A 68 -9.47 -4.46 -7.79
CA ALA A 68 -8.96 -4.06 -6.49
C ALA A 68 -9.27 -5.13 -5.41
N PRO A 69 -8.30 -5.47 -4.54
CA PRO A 69 -8.48 -6.49 -3.51
C PRO A 69 -9.52 -6.10 -2.46
N VAL A 70 -9.78 -4.79 -2.33
CA VAL A 70 -10.85 -4.21 -1.52
C VAL A 70 -11.47 -3.02 -2.28
N PRO A 71 -12.75 -2.67 -2.03
CA PRO A 71 -13.35 -1.50 -2.66
C PRO A 71 -12.55 -0.24 -2.33
N VAL A 72 -12.16 0.52 -3.36
CA VAL A 72 -11.34 1.74 -3.21
C VAL A 72 -12.00 2.73 -2.24
N SER A 73 -13.33 2.86 -2.26
CA SER A 73 -14.07 3.74 -1.33
C SER A 73 -14.04 3.33 0.14
N ARG A 74 -13.60 2.10 0.45
CA ARG A 74 -13.43 1.57 1.81
C ARG A 74 -11.97 1.35 2.18
N ALA A 75 -11.06 1.46 1.22
CA ALA A 75 -9.64 1.30 1.45
C ALA A 75 -9.14 2.46 2.31
N LYS A 76 -8.37 2.14 3.35
CA LYS A 76 -7.62 3.14 4.08
C LYS A 76 -6.28 3.36 3.38
N GLU A 77 -5.74 4.56 3.50
CA GLU A 77 -4.45 4.90 2.91
C GLU A 77 -3.29 4.67 3.89
N ILE A 78 -2.12 4.35 3.35
CA ILE A 78 -0.86 4.42 4.10
C ILE A 78 -0.61 5.89 4.48
N VAL A 79 -0.29 6.14 5.75
CA VAL A 79 -0.02 7.50 6.26
C VAL A 79 1.36 7.99 5.81
N GLY A 80 2.34 7.10 5.78
CA GLY A 80 3.70 7.40 5.34
C GLY A 80 4.68 6.27 5.64
N LEU A 81 5.96 6.50 5.33
CA LEU A 81 7.05 5.61 5.71
C LEU A 81 7.34 5.75 7.21
N ALA A 82 7.54 4.63 7.90
CA ALA A 82 8.10 4.65 9.25
C ALA A 82 9.60 4.91 9.10
N GLN A 83 10.06 6.13 9.37
CA GLN A 83 11.49 6.42 9.31
C GLN A 83 12.20 5.68 10.44
N ASN A 84 13.22 4.89 10.09
CA ASN A 84 14.26 4.52 11.04
C ASN A 84 15.02 5.80 11.39
N SER A 85 14.91 6.25 12.64
CA SER A 85 15.89 7.18 13.23
C SER A 85 17.26 6.53 13.33
#